data_AF-A0A821V8D8-F1
#
_entry.id   AF-A0A821V8D8-F1
#
_cell.length_a   1.000
_cell.length_b   1.000
_cell.length_c   1.000
_cell.angle_alpha   90.00
_cell.angle_beta   90.00
_cell.angle_gamma   90.00
#
_symmetry.space_group_name_H-M   'P 1'
#
loop_
_entity.id
_entity.type
_entity.pdbx_description
1 polymer ?
#
loop_
_entity_poly.entity_id
_entity_poly.type
_entity_poly.pdbx_seq_one_letter_code
_entity_poly.pdbx_strand_id
1 'polypeptide(L)'
;MMQTLRRDYQRVQCVSMSKVGMTCRKISTILGISKSSVQRALKRYEETGDFRDRRRTGIPKTLNNRNIRMLKHLIQNDGRHYSARKTTFR
;
A
#
# COMPACT_ATOMS: atom_id res chain seq x y z
N MET A 1 -7.23 9.38 -7.38
CA MET A 1 -5.91 9.36 -8.06
C MET A 1 -5.07 10.60 -7.77
N MET A 2 -5.63 11.83 -7.78
CA MET A 2 -4.84 13.06 -7.57
C MET A 2 -4.15 13.18 -6.20
N GLN A 3 -4.74 12.65 -5.12
CA GLN A 3 -4.17 12.79 -3.77
C GLN A 3 -2.92 11.94 -3.50
N THR A 4 -2.78 10.80 -4.16
CA THR A 4 -1.58 9.94 -4.02
C THR A 4 -0.39 10.56 -4.74
N LEU A 5 -0.63 11.08 -5.94
CA LEU A 5 0.37 11.75 -6.77
C LEU A 5 0.99 12.98 -6.07
N ARG A 6 0.15 13.79 -5.40
CA ARG A 6 0.61 14.92 -4.57
C ARG A 6 1.52 14.47 -3.42
N ARG A 7 1.18 13.38 -2.73
CA ARG A 7 1.96 12.86 -1.60
C ARG A 7 3.30 12.30 -2.05
N ASP A 8 3.32 11.54 -3.14
CA ASP A 8 4.55 10.98 -3.68
C ASP A 8 5.49 12.09 -4.17
N TYR A 9 4.96 13.13 -4.79
CA TYR A 9 5.73 14.32 -5.16
C TYR A 9 6.38 15.00 -3.95
N GLN A 10 5.63 15.22 -2.86
CA GLN A 10 6.19 15.78 -1.61
C GLN A 10 7.31 14.92 -1.02
N ARG A 11 7.19 13.58 -1.09
CA ARG A 11 8.22 12.66 -0.61
C ARG A 11 9.48 12.69 -1.46
N VAL A 12 9.32 12.76 -2.78
CA VAL A 12 10.44 12.95 -3.71
C VAL A 12 11.18 14.25 -3.38
N GLN A 13 10.46 15.35 -3.18
CA GLN A 13 11.08 16.63 -2.79
C GLN A 13 11.86 16.53 -1.47
N CYS A 14 11.32 15.87 -0.44
CA CYS A 14 12.02 15.64 0.82
C CYS A 14 13.37 14.92 0.59
N VAL A 15 13.37 13.85 -0.19
CA VAL A 15 14.58 13.06 -0.47
C VAL A 15 15.59 13.88 -1.26
N SER A 16 15.14 14.59 -2.30
CA SER A 16 16.01 15.45 -3.11
C SER A 16 16.70 16.53 -2.26
N MET A 17 15.95 17.24 -1.40
CA MET A 17 16.51 18.26 -0.50
C MET A 17 17.47 17.68 0.54
N SER A 18 17.18 16.47 1.05
CA SER A 18 18.07 15.77 1.97
C SER A 18 19.38 15.35 1.29
N LYS A 19 19.35 14.92 0.03
CA LYS A 19 20.57 14.59 -0.73
C LYS A 19 21.46 15.80 -0.98
N VAL A 20 20.88 17.00 -1.03
CA VAL A 20 21.60 18.28 -1.10
C VAL A 20 22.16 18.70 0.28
N GLY A 21 21.93 17.91 1.34
CA GLY A 21 22.46 18.15 2.68
C GLY A 21 21.59 19.04 3.57
N MET A 22 20.33 19.28 3.20
CA MET A 22 19.43 20.06 4.05
C MET A 22 18.97 19.27 5.28
N THR A 23 18.86 19.97 6.42
CA THR A 23 18.33 19.37 7.65
C THR A 23 16.82 19.17 7.57
N CYS A 24 16.30 18.16 8.28
CA CYS A 24 14.86 17.89 8.35
C CYS A 24 14.03 19.10 8.80
N ARG A 25 14.58 19.95 9.67
CA ARG A 25 13.90 21.18 10.14
C ARG A 25 13.73 22.18 8.99
N LYS A 26 14.78 22.39 8.19
CA LYS A 26 14.75 23.30 7.05
C LYS A 26 13.78 22.81 5.98
N ILE A 27 13.80 21.51 5.67
CA ILE A 27 12.87 20.88 4.72
C ILE A 27 11.42 21.03 5.17
N SER A 28 11.15 20.82 6.47
CA SER A 28 9.81 21.01 7.05
C SER A 28 9.27 22.43 6.86
N THR A 29 10.10 23.45 7.09
CA THR A 29 9.74 24.86 6.90
C THR A 29 9.47 25.19 5.43
N ILE A 30 10.31 24.71 4.50
CA ILE A 30 10.17 24.97 3.06
C ILE A 30 8.91 24.31 2.48
N LEU A 31 8.66 23.05 2.84
CA LEU A 31 7.57 22.27 2.26
C LEU A 31 6.23 22.41 3.02
N GLY A 32 6.22 23.11 4.15
CA GLY A 32 5.02 23.31 4.97
C GLY A 32 4.45 22.01 5.57
N ILE A 33 5.30 21.00 5.77
CA ILE A 33 4.90 19.69 6.32
C ILE A 33 5.58 19.45 7.66
N SER A 34 4.95 18.64 8.52
CA SER A 34 5.51 18.31 9.83
C SER A 34 6.88 17.63 9.74
N LYS A 35 7.79 17.98 10.66
CA LYS A 35 9.13 17.38 10.77
C LYS A 35 9.07 15.84 10.86
N SER A 36 8.11 15.30 11.60
CA SER A 36 7.90 13.85 11.72
C SER A 36 7.53 13.19 10.39
N SER A 37 6.79 13.89 9.53
CA SER A 37 6.46 13.41 8.18
C SER A 37 7.67 13.41 7.26
N VAL A 38 8.53 14.44 7.34
CA VAL A 38 9.82 14.48 6.64
C VAL A 38 10.69 13.30 7.07
N GLN A 39 10.88 13.12 8.38
CA GLN A 39 11.71 12.04 8.92
C GLN A 39 11.18 10.65 8.53
N ARG A 40 9.86 10.44 8.58
CA ARG A 40 9.24 9.18 8.15
C ARG A 40 9.42 8.92 6.65
N ALA A 41 9.39 9.97 5.82
CA ALA A 41 9.64 9.83 4.37
C ALA A 41 11.09 9.45 4.08
N LEU A 42 12.06 10.10 4.74
CA LEU A 42 13.49 9.80 4.58
C LEU A 42 13.83 8.38 5.05
N LYS A 43 13.41 8.02 6.28
CA LYS A 43 13.61 6.67 6.81
C LYS A 43 13.03 5.58 5.90
N ARG A 44 11.85 5.82 5.32
CA ARG A 44 11.26 4.89 4.36
C ARG A 44 12.13 4.72 3.11
N TYR A 45 12.61 5.83 2.57
CA TYR A 45 13.47 5.80 1.38
C TYR A 45 14.78 5.08 1.66
N GLU A 46 15.39 5.27 2.83
CA GLU A 46 16.57 4.51 3.25
C GLU A 46 16.30 3.01 3.35
N GLU A 47 15.15 2.60 3.92
CA GLU A 47 14.79 1.19 4.09
C GLU A 47 14.37 0.48 2.80
N THR A 48 13.76 1.19 1.83
CA THR A 48 13.09 0.55 0.68
C THR A 48 13.53 1.06 -0.68
N GLY A 49 14.20 2.21 -0.76
CA GLY A 49 14.53 2.89 -2.01
C GLY A 49 13.34 3.49 -2.76
N ASP A 50 12.12 3.37 -2.23
CA ASP A 50 10.88 3.84 -2.87
C ASP A 50 10.22 4.99 -2.08
N PHE A 51 9.57 5.89 -2.82
CA PHE A 51 8.81 7.03 -2.31
C PHE A 51 7.34 6.68 -2.08
N ARG A 52 6.87 5.60 -2.73
CA ARG A 52 5.47 5.18 -2.69
C ARG A 52 5.08 4.67 -1.31
N ASP A 53 3.78 4.56 -1.09
CA ASP A 53 3.29 3.92 0.12
C ASP A 53 3.59 2.42 0.10
N ARG A 54 3.99 1.90 1.28
CA ARG A 54 4.19 0.47 1.46
C ARG A 54 2.89 -0.26 1.19
N ARG A 55 2.99 -1.38 0.49
CA ARG A 55 1.87 -2.33 0.41
C ARG A 55 1.47 -2.67 1.83
N ARG A 56 0.21 -2.42 2.17
CA ARG A 56 -0.34 -2.81 3.46
C ARG A 56 -0.39 -4.34 3.48
N THR A 57 0.21 -4.93 4.50
CA THR A 57 -0.02 -6.33 4.82
C THR A 57 -1.44 -6.41 5.37
N GLY A 58 -2.36 -6.91 4.55
CA GLY A 58 -3.70 -7.25 5.02
C GLY A 58 -3.65 -8.42 6.01
N ILE A 59 -4.81 -8.74 6.58
CA ILE A 59 -4.97 -9.96 7.40
C ILE A 59 -4.69 -11.17 6.48
N PRO A 60 -3.81 -12.11 6.86
CA PRO A 60 -3.60 -13.31 6.08
C PRO A 60 -4.91 -14.10 5.94
N LYS A 61 -5.17 -14.62 4.75
CA LYS A 61 -6.38 -15.42 4.52
C LYS A 61 -6.27 -16.72 5.31
N THR A 62 -7.36 -17.09 5.99
CA THR A 62 -7.46 -18.36 6.72
C THR A 62 -7.36 -19.57 5.81
N LEU A 63 -7.83 -19.44 4.56
CA LEU A 63 -7.82 -20.51 3.56
C LEU A 63 -6.66 -20.36 2.58
N ASN A 64 -5.94 -21.46 2.37
CA ASN A 64 -4.96 -21.58 1.29
C ASN A 64 -5.68 -21.77 -0.07
N ASN A 65 -4.99 -21.44 -1.17
CA ASN A 65 -5.43 -21.61 -2.56
C ASN A 65 -5.86 -23.05 -2.88
N ARG A 66 -5.28 -24.08 -2.23
CA ARG A 66 -5.75 -25.47 -2.38
C ARG A 66 -7.17 -25.64 -1.84
N ASN A 67 -7.44 -25.14 -0.64
CA ASN A 67 -8.75 -25.24 -0.01
C ASN A 67 -9.81 -24.45 -0.78
N ILE A 68 -9.44 -23.25 -1.28
CA ILE A 68 -10.32 -22.45 -2.14
C ILE A 68 -10.67 -23.21 -3.42
N ARG A 69 -9.72 -23.90 -4.06
CA ARG A 69 -9.97 -24.73 -5.25
C ARG A 69 -10.90 -25.90 -4.94
N MET A 70 -10.65 -26.64 -3.85
CA MET A 70 -11.52 -27.74 -3.44
C MET A 70 -12.94 -27.25 -3.16
N LEU A 71 -13.09 -26.13 -2.44
CA LEU A 71 -14.39 -25.53 -2.16
C LEU A 71 -15.13 -25.14 -3.45
N LYS A 72 -14.43 -24.55 -4.42
CA LYS A 72 -15.00 -24.24 -5.75
C LYS A 72 -15.50 -25.50 -6.46
N HIS A 73 -14.73 -26.59 -6.44
CA HIS A 73 -15.14 -27.84 -7.08
C HIS A 73 -16.33 -28.50 -6.36
N LEU A 74 -16.35 -28.52 -5.03
CA LEU A 74 -17.47 -29.04 -4.25
C LEU A 74 -18.76 -28.28 -4.57
N ILE A 75 -18.71 -26.95 -4.58
CA ILE A 75 -19.86 -26.09 -4.93
C ILE A 75 -20.32 -26.33 -6.38
N GLN A 76 -19.41 -26.55 -7.33
CA GLN A 76 -19.75 -26.79 -8.74
C GLN A 76 -20.39 -28.17 -8.96
N ASN A 77 -19.93 -29.19 -8.22
CA ASN A 77 -20.41 -30.57 -8.34
C ASN A 77 -21.67 -30.84 -7.51
N ASP A 78 -21.98 -30.00 -6.51
CA ASP A 78 -23.25 -30.07 -5.79
C ASP A 78 -24.41 -29.60 -6.69
N GLY A 79 -25.04 -30.55 -7.38
CA GLY A 79 -26.21 -30.33 -8.25
C GLY A 79 -27.44 -29.75 -7.54
N ARG A 80 -27.40 -29.55 -6.22
CA ARG A 80 -28.49 -29.03 -5.38
C ARG A 80 -28.44 -27.50 -5.16
N HIS A 81 -27.38 -26.82 -5.56
CA HIS A 81 -27.19 -25.39 -5.29
C HIS A 81 -27.30 -24.52 -6.56
N TYR A 82 -28.52 -24.39 -7.08
CA TYR A 82 -28.81 -23.47 -8.20
C TYR A 82 -28.67 -21.98 -7.81
N SER A 83 -28.88 -21.63 -6.54
CA SER A 83 -28.86 -20.24 -6.06
C SER A 83 -27.45 -19.65 -5.93
N ALA A 84 -26.43 -20.47 -5.64
CA ALA A 84 -25.04 -20.03 -5.50
C ALA A 84 -24.34 -19.69 -6.83
N ARG A 85 -24.93 -20.08 -7.97
CA ARG A 85 -24.38 -19.77 -9.31
C ARG A 85 -24.51 -18.29 -9.68
N LYS A 86 -25.44 -17.54 -9.07
CA LYS A 86 -25.71 -16.13 -9.40
C LYS A 86 -24.99 -15.13 -8.50
N THR A 87 -24.51 -15.55 -7.35
CA THR A 87 -23.82 -14.71 -6.35
C THR A 87 -22.31 -14.96 -6.38
N THR A 88 -21.70 -14.94 -7.57
CA THR A 88 -20.25 -14.91 -7.66
C THR A 88 -19.75 -13.55 -7.17
N PHE A 89 -19.18 -13.57 -5.96
CA PHE A 89 -18.46 -12.47 -5.33
C PHE A 89 -17.57 -11.73 -6.34
N ARG A 90 -17.86 -10.44 -6.52
CA ARG A 90 -17.08 -9.49 -7.32
C ARG A 90 -15.91 -8.92 -6.52
#